data_AF-E8NEA6-F1
#
_entry.id   AF-E8NEA6-F1
#
_cell.length_a   1.000
_cell.length_b   1.000
_cell.length_c   1.000
_cell.angle_alpha   90.00
_cell.angle_beta   90.00
_cell.angle_gamma   90.00
#
_symmetry.space_group_name_H-M   'P 1'
#
loop_
_entity.id
_entity.type
_entity.pdbx_description
1 polymer ?
#
loop_
_entity_poly.entity_id
_entity_poly.type
_entity_poly.pdbx_seq_one_letter_code
_entity_poly.pdbx_strand_id
1 'polypeptide(L)'
;MTNETALWASNEIQKIAASLVDVLGQTVIDDVLELVSYSEPGIALDLLCDRISESEVSLSPDLRARIVATGSAMGLDSTVSFLVDPDETRP
;
A
#
# COMPACT_ATOMS: atom_id res chain seq x y z
N MET A 1 -5.29 15.80 -6.23
CA MET A 1 -6.11 14.72 -5.65
C MET A 1 -7.42 15.32 -5.18
N THR A 2 -8.58 14.77 -5.54
CA THR A 2 -9.87 15.25 -5.01
C THR A 2 -10.12 14.65 -3.63
N ASN A 3 -10.99 15.26 -2.81
CA ASN A 3 -11.38 14.71 -1.50
C ASN A 3 -11.95 13.28 -1.61
N GLU A 4 -12.63 12.97 -2.72
CA GLU A 4 -13.20 11.64 -2.98
C GLU A 4 -12.10 10.60 -3.23
N THR A 5 -11.05 10.95 -3.97
CA THR A 5 -9.89 10.07 -4.17
C THR A 5 -9.15 9.80 -2.87
N ALA A 6 -8.95 10.82 -2.03
CA ALA A 6 -8.28 10.66 -0.74
C ALA A 6 -9.07 9.77 0.22
N LEU A 7 -10.40 9.92 0.26
CA LEU A 7 -11.29 9.08 1.07
C LEU A 7 -11.31 7.64 0.57
N TRP A 8 -11.40 7.42 -0.75
CA TRP A 8 -11.31 6.08 -1.33
C TRP A 8 -9.98 5.42 -1.01
N ALA A 9 -8.86 6.13 -1.22
CA ALA A 9 -7.51 5.62 -0.95
C ALA A 9 -7.33 5.26 0.53
N SER A 10 -7.79 6.11 1.42
CA SER A 10 -7.80 5.86 2.87
C SER A 10 -8.51 4.55 3.22
N ASN A 11 -9.72 4.36 2.70
CA ASN A 11 -10.48 3.12 2.91
C ASN A 11 -9.79 1.89 2.31
N GLU A 12 -9.13 2.04 1.16
CA GLU A 12 -8.46 0.92 0.51
C GLU A 12 -7.18 0.52 1.25
N ILE A 13 -6.39 1.50 1.69
CA ILE A 13 -5.19 1.29 2.51
C ILE A 13 -5.55 0.62 3.83
N GLN A 14 -6.66 1.00 4.48
CA GLN A 14 -7.13 0.32 5.69
C GLN A 14 -7.37 -1.18 5.47
N LYS A 15 -8.00 -1.55 4.35
CA LYS A 15 -8.25 -2.97 4.03
C LYS A 15 -6.96 -3.73 3.70
N ILE A 16 -6.04 -3.08 2.99
CA ILE A 16 -4.73 -3.65 2.67
C ILE A 16 -3.95 -3.88 3.97
N ALA A 17 -3.87 -2.86 4.83
CA ALA A 17 -3.19 -2.91 6.13
C ALA A 17 -3.77 -4.02 7.03
N ALA A 18 -5.09 -4.14 7.11
CA ALA A 18 -5.75 -5.23 7.84
C ALA A 18 -5.36 -6.63 7.33
N SER A 19 -5.09 -6.77 6.03
CA SER A 19 -4.66 -8.04 5.42
C SER A 19 -3.18 -8.36 5.67
N LEU A 20 -2.42 -7.41 6.22
CA LEU A 20 -0.97 -7.50 6.46
C LEU A 20 -0.60 -7.55 7.95
N VAL A 21 -1.57 -7.52 8.87
CA VAL A 21 -1.33 -7.57 10.33
C VAL A 21 -0.48 -8.78 10.73
N ASP A 22 -0.80 -9.95 10.21
CA ASP A 22 -0.08 -11.19 10.53
C ASP A 22 1.35 -11.24 9.96
N VAL A 23 1.64 -10.35 8.99
CA VAL A 23 2.86 -10.35 8.21
C VAL A 23 3.83 -9.26 8.68
N LEU A 24 3.31 -8.04 8.89
CA LEU A 24 4.09 -6.86 9.29
C LEU A 24 3.99 -6.58 10.80
N GLY A 25 3.06 -7.22 11.50
CA GLY A 25 2.80 -7.03 12.92
C GLY A 25 1.88 -5.85 13.23
N GLN A 26 1.21 -5.93 14.38
CA GLN A 26 0.19 -4.98 14.81
C GLN A 26 0.71 -3.53 14.88
N THR A 27 1.92 -3.31 15.41
CA THR A 27 2.49 -1.97 15.58
C THR A 27 2.62 -1.23 14.24
N VAL A 28 3.08 -1.91 13.19
CA VAL A 28 3.19 -1.31 11.86
C VAL A 28 1.81 -0.92 11.33
N ILE A 29 0.81 -1.77 11.55
CA ILE A 29 -0.54 -1.49 11.08
C ILE A 29 -1.17 -0.32 11.85
N ASP A 30 -0.92 -0.21 13.16
CA ASP A 30 -1.41 0.91 13.95
C ASP A 30 -0.84 2.25 13.44
N ASP A 31 0.46 2.32 13.13
CA ASP A 31 1.10 3.51 12.56
C ASP A 31 0.49 3.89 11.20
N VAL A 32 0.23 2.91 10.33
CA VAL A 32 -0.43 3.12 9.03
C VAL A 32 -1.86 3.64 9.21
N LEU A 33 -2.62 3.06 10.14
CA LEU A 33 -4.00 3.47 10.42
C LEU A 33 -4.08 4.87 11.03
N GLU A 34 -3.09 5.25 11.86
CA GLU A 34 -2.96 6.60 12.38
C GLU A 34 -2.81 7.62 11.22
N LEU A 35 -1.91 7.38 10.26
CA LEU A 35 -1.74 8.24 9.09
C LEU A 35 -3.01 8.34 8.24
N VAL A 36 -3.72 7.22 8.07
CA VAL A 36 -5.03 7.24 7.39
C VAL A 36 -6.04 8.09 8.15
N SER A 37 -6.04 8.06 9.49
CA SER A 37 -6.95 8.87 10.32
C SER A 37 -6.71 10.37 10.16
N TYR A 38 -5.48 10.79 9.85
CA TYR A 38 -5.13 12.16 9.51
C TYR A 38 -5.40 12.53 8.04
N SER A 39 -6.05 11.64 7.27
CA SER A 39 -6.29 11.82 5.83
C SER A 39 -5.00 11.95 5.02
N GLU A 40 -3.95 11.22 5.43
CA GLU A 40 -2.66 11.17 4.74
C GLU A 40 -2.42 9.81 4.06
N PRO A 41 -3.29 9.37 3.12
CA PRO A 41 -3.18 8.05 2.52
C PRO A 41 -1.88 7.87 1.74
N GLY A 42 -1.28 8.95 1.21
CA GLY A 42 -0.03 8.85 0.47
C GLY A 42 1.13 8.41 1.36
N ILE A 43 1.23 9.02 2.55
CA ILE A 43 2.26 8.68 3.55
C ILE A 43 1.98 7.29 4.13
N ALA A 44 0.70 6.97 4.37
CA ALA A 44 0.31 5.65 4.85
C ALA A 44 0.71 4.53 3.89
N LEU A 45 0.52 4.73 2.57
CA LEU A 45 0.94 3.77 1.55
C LEU A 45 2.47 3.66 1.46
N ASP A 46 3.18 4.78 1.55
CA ASP A 46 4.65 4.83 1.52
C ASP A 46 5.24 4.03 2.69
N LEU A 47 4.80 4.30 3.91
CA LEU A 47 5.19 3.55 5.10
C LEU A 47 4.91 2.04 4.96
N LEU A 48 3.74 1.68 4.44
CA LEU A 48 3.38 0.29 4.24
C LEU A 48 4.33 -0.39 3.23
N CYS A 49 4.63 0.29 2.12
CA CYS A 49 5.54 -0.20 1.08
C CYS A 49 6.97 -0.36 1.60
N ASP A 50 7.48 0.61 2.37
CA ASP A 50 8.79 0.52 3.02
C ASP A 50 8.86 -0.72 3.91
N ARG A 51 7.84 -0.95 4.75
CA ARG A 51 7.80 -2.11 5.65
C ARG A 51 7.70 -3.44 4.91
N ILE A 52 6.97 -3.50 3.81
CA ILE A 52 6.91 -4.67 2.93
C ILE A 52 8.30 -4.95 2.35
N SER A 53 8.97 -3.91 1.83
CA SER A 53 10.31 -4.03 1.24
C SER A 53 11.36 -4.46 2.26
N GLU A 54 11.28 -3.97 3.50
CA GLU A 54 12.21 -4.32 4.59
C GLU A 54 11.99 -5.74 5.13
N SER A 55 10.76 -6.23 5.13
CA SER A 55 10.40 -7.49 5.79
C SER A 55 10.64 -8.74 4.93
N GLU A 56 11.01 -8.58 3.64
CA GLU A 56 11.15 -9.67 2.66
C GLU A 56 9.92 -10.60 2.60
N VAL A 57 8.73 -10.05 2.87
CA VAL A 57 7.49 -10.81 2.99
C VAL A 57 6.92 -11.16 1.62
N SER A 58 6.48 -12.40 1.46
CA SER A 58 5.82 -12.83 0.23
C SER A 58 4.36 -12.41 0.24
N LEU A 59 4.00 -11.49 -0.65
CA LEU A 59 2.61 -11.06 -0.85
C LEU A 59 1.88 -12.02 -1.80
N SER A 60 0.60 -12.23 -1.56
CA SER A 60 -0.24 -12.88 -2.57
C SER A 60 -0.37 -12.00 -3.82
N PRO A 61 -0.50 -12.59 -5.02
CA PRO A 61 -0.66 -11.83 -6.27
C PRO A 61 -1.81 -10.83 -6.22
N ASP A 62 -2.94 -11.20 -5.61
CA ASP A 62 -4.11 -10.32 -5.45
C ASP A 62 -3.79 -9.10 -4.57
N LEU A 63 -3.07 -9.30 -3.46
CA LEU A 63 -2.73 -8.21 -2.55
C LEU A 63 -1.71 -7.27 -3.18
N ARG A 64 -0.71 -7.83 -3.87
CA ARG A 64 0.27 -7.08 -4.66
C ARG A 64 -0.41 -6.21 -5.72
N ALA A 65 -1.30 -6.78 -6.51
CA ALA A 65 -2.04 -6.05 -7.53
C ALA A 65 -2.89 -4.91 -6.95
N ARG A 66 -3.51 -5.12 -5.78
CA ARG A 66 -4.26 -4.07 -5.08
C ARG A 66 -3.37 -2.93 -4.60
N ILE A 67 -2.19 -3.23 -4.06
CA ILE A 67 -1.24 -2.20 -3.61
C ILE A 67 -0.77 -1.37 -4.81
N VAL A 68 -0.38 -2.03 -5.91
CA VAL A 68 0.04 -1.35 -7.14
C VAL A 68 -1.09 -0.46 -7.70
N ALA A 69 -2.31 -1.00 -7.81
CA ALA A 69 -3.45 -0.23 -8.31
C ALA A 69 -3.77 0.97 -7.40
N THR A 70 -3.64 0.83 -6.09
CA THR A 70 -3.84 1.92 -5.12
C THR A 70 -2.77 3.00 -5.31
N GLY A 71 -1.50 2.61 -5.41
CA GLY A 71 -0.39 3.54 -5.67
C GLY A 71 -0.55 4.30 -6.98
N SER A 72 -0.81 3.60 -8.09
CA SER A 72 -1.01 4.22 -9.40
C SER A 72 -2.23 5.16 -9.42
N ALA A 73 -3.35 4.79 -8.78
CA ALA A 73 -4.52 5.67 -8.68
C ALA A 73 -4.22 6.98 -7.92
N MET A 74 -3.21 6.96 -7.06
CA MET A 74 -2.74 8.12 -6.29
C MET A 74 -1.56 8.85 -6.96
N GLY A 75 -1.03 8.35 -8.07
CA GLY A 75 0.18 8.86 -8.73
C GLY A 75 1.48 8.56 -7.98
N LEU A 76 1.51 7.46 -7.21
CA LEU A 76 2.63 6.99 -6.41
C LEU A 76 3.32 5.78 -7.06
N ASP A 77 3.42 5.78 -8.40
CA ASP A 77 3.98 4.66 -9.16
C ASP A 77 5.40 4.29 -8.74
N SER A 78 6.21 5.28 -8.36
CA SER A 78 7.57 5.03 -7.86
C SER A 78 7.57 4.27 -6.53
N THR A 79 6.66 4.60 -5.62
CA THR A 79 6.51 3.92 -4.30
C THR A 79 6.17 2.45 -4.48
N VAL A 80 5.31 2.10 -5.45
CA VAL A 80 4.84 0.73 -5.66
C VAL A 80 5.63 -0.06 -6.72
N SER A 81 6.60 0.58 -7.38
CA SER A 81 7.32 0.00 -8.53
C SER A 81 8.06 -1.32 -8.21
N PHE A 82 8.53 -1.49 -6.98
CA PHE A 82 9.23 -2.72 -6.54
C PHE A 82 8.31 -3.95 -6.47
N LEU A 83 6.99 -3.73 -6.49
CA LEU A 83 5.97 -4.78 -6.50
C LEU A 83 5.58 -5.23 -7.90
N VAL A 84 6.07 -4.55 -8.94
CA VAL A 84 5.82 -4.93 -10.33
C VAL A 84 6.95 -5.86 -10.77
N ASP A 85 6.61 -7.12 -11.07
CA ASP A 85 7.58 -8.07 -11.62
C ASP A 85 8.14 -7.52 -12.94
N PRO A 86 9.48 -7.49 -13.15
CA PRO A 86 10.05 -7.00 -14.40
C PRO A 86 9.67 -7.87 -15.61
N ASP A 87 9.21 -9.10 -15.39
CA ASP A 87 8.84 -10.05 -16.45
C ASP A 87 7.45 -9.80 -17.06
N GLU A 88 6.56 -9.04 -16.39
CA GLU A 88 5.23 -8.69 -16.92
C GLU A 88 5.26 -7.62 -18.04
N THR A 89 6.46 -7.15 -18.41
CA THR A 89 6.65 -6.17 -19.51
C THR A 89 7.18 -6.77 -20.81
N ARG A 90 7.30 -8.10 -20.94
CA ARG A 90 7.76 -8.73 -22.20
C ARG A 90 6.57 -9.02 -23.14
N PRO A 91 6.40 -8.30 -24.27
CA PRO A 91 5.43 -8.65 -25.31
C PRO A 91 5.77 -9.97 -26.01
#